data_AF-A0A068U421-F1
#
_entry.id   AF-A0A068U421-F1
#
_cell.length_a   1.000
_cell.length_b   1.000
_cell.length_c   1.000
_cell.angle_alpha   90.00
_cell.angle_beta   90.00
_cell.angle_gamma   90.00
#
_symmetry.space_group_name_H-M   'P 1'
#
loop_
_entity.id
_entity.type
_entity.pdbx_description
1 polymer ?
#
loop_
_entity_poly.entity_id
_entity_poly.type
_entity_poly.pdbx_seq_one_letter_code
_entity_poly.pdbx_strand_id
1 'polypeptide(L)'
;MQNASKSYMASNLQCHLRDCPVELLHPPEDCNVNASLSFTLQICRVEDVIVEGLVEGSIIHFHWVRTVVVKPSGEISASGLGCIGGLGRGEVLPSGLSSGAGHGGRGGDTFYDGSYIAGGSVYGDADLPCQLGSGSGNDSLPDAAAGGGIIGKLFERNKF
;
A
#
# COMPACT_ATOMS: atom_id res chain seq x y z
N MET A 1 18.23 -2.94 -27.37
CA MET A 1 17.35 -1.90 -26.78
C MET A 1 17.55 -1.96 -25.28
N GLN A 2 18.14 -0.92 -24.70
CA GLN A 2 18.53 -0.89 -23.30
C GLN A 2 17.30 -0.75 -22.40
N ASN A 3 17.27 -1.60 -21.38
CA ASN A 3 16.25 -1.71 -20.35
C ASN A 3 16.03 -0.33 -19.71
N ALA A 4 14.91 0.31 -20.00
CA ALA A 4 14.54 1.57 -19.37
C ALA A 4 14.51 1.34 -17.87
N SER A 5 15.42 2.02 -17.18
CA SER A 5 15.66 1.89 -15.75
C SER A 5 14.35 1.99 -14.97
N LYS A 6 14.03 0.93 -14.20
CA LYS A 6 13.00 0.83 -13.15
C LYS A 6 13.04 1.96 -12.09
N SER A 7 13.85 2.99 -12.28
CA SER A 7 14.24 3.98 -11.28
C SER A 7 13.52 5.33 -11.41
N TYR A 8 12.77 5.60 -12.49
CA TYR A 8 12.16 6.93 -12.71
C TYR A 8 10.72 7.08 -12.21
N MET A 9 10.11 6.00 -11.68
CA MET A 9 8.72 5.99 -11.19
C MET A 9 8.60 5.31 -9.81
N ALA A 10 9.72 5.10 -9.09
CA ALA A 10 9.67 4.58 -7.74
C ALA A 10 9.34 5.75 -6.80
N SER A 11 8.08 5.84 -6.37
CA SER A 11 7.71 6.64 -5.19
C SER A 11 8.73 6.36 -4.08
N ASN A 12 9.10 7.36 -3.29
CA ASN A 12 10.01 7.19 -2.15
C ASN A 12 9.28 6.42 -1.03
N LEU A 13 9.17 5.11 -1.23
CA LEU A 13 8.44 4.19 -0.37
C LEU A 13 9.33 3.90 0.84
N GLN A 14 9.00 4.53 1.97
CA GLN A 14 9.75 4.35 3.20
C GLN A 14 9.31 3.08 3.93
N CYS A 15 9.64 1.91 3.36
CA CYS A 15 9.14 0.59 3.75
C CYS A 15 9.42 0.12 5.18
N HIS A 16 10.35 0.78 5.88
CA HIS A 16 10.77 0.40 7.24
C HIS A 16 10.56 1.52 8.27
N LEU A 17 10.05 2.68 7.85
CA LEU A 17 9.78 3.78 8.76
C LEU A 17 8.42 3.57 9.43
N ARG A 18 8.43 3.61 10.77
CA ARG A 18 7.21 3.58 11.58
C ARG A 18 6.49 4.93 11.58
N ASP A 19 7.23 6.00 11.37
CA ASP A 19 6.69 7.35 11.40
C ASP A 19 6.24 7.78 10.00
N CYS A 20 5.07 8.43 9.94
CA CYS A 20 4.61 9.03 8.70
C CYS A 20 5.38 10.30 8.38
N PRO A 21 5.83 10.47 7.12
CA PRO A 21 6.13 11.78 6.58
C PRO A 21 5.00 12.75 6.90
N VAL A 22 5.36 13.93 7.39
CA VAL A 22 4.40 14.98 7.78
C VAL A 22 3.52 15.36 6.59
N GLU A 23 4.04 15.23 5.39
CA GLU A 23 3.35 15.50 4.13
C GLU A 23 2.23 14.49 3.83
N LEU A 24 2.28 13.28 4.39
CA LEU A 24 1.19 12.30 4.31
C LEU A 24 0.12 12.56 5.38
N LEU A 25 0.54 13.09 6.54
CA LEU A 25 -0.37 13.47 7.62
C LEU A 25 -1.14 14.76 7.30
N HIS A 26 -0.41 15.75 6.80
CA HIS A 26 -0.88 17.07 6.42
C HIS A 26 -0.59 17.29 4.93
N PRO A 27 -1.31 16.59 4.04
CA PRO A 27 -1.13 16.78 2.61
C PRO A 27 -1.43 18.23 2.22
N PRO A 28 -0.68 18.78 1.25
CA PRO A 28 -0.88 20.14 0.78
C PRO A 28 -2.33 20.34 0.31
N GLU A 29 -3.00 21.38 0.82
CA GLU A 29 -4.40 21.66 0.46
C GLU A 29 -4.58 21.97 -1.03
N ASP A 30 -3.54 22.52 -1.66
CA ASP A 30 -3.49 22.82 -3.10
C ASP A 30 -3.16 21.59 -3.96
N CYS A 31 -2.95 20.43 -3.35
CA CYS A 31 -2.66 19.16 -4.02
C CYS A 31 -1.44 19.21 -4.94
N ASN A 32 -0.48 20.06 -4.59
CA ASN A 32 0.78 20.11 -5.30
C ASN A 32 1.59 18.83 -5.01
N VAL A 33 1.90 18.07 -6.05
CA VAL A 33 2.67 16.82 -5.93
C VAL A 33 4.15 17.14 -6.07
N ASN A 34 4.91 17.01 -4.98
CA ASN A 34 6.37 17.08 -5.01
C ASN A 34 6.96 15.67 -5.23
N ALA A 35 8.03 15.54 -6.01
CA ALA A 35 8.75 14.28 -6.24
C ALA A 35 9.27 13.61 -4.95
N SER A 36 9.34 14.32 -3.83
CA SER A 36 9.67 13.75 -2.52
C SER A 36 8.50 13.01 -1.84
N LEU A 37 7.27 13.14 -2.35
CA LEU A 37 6.09 12.50 -1.77
C LEU A 37 6.07 11.00 -2.13
N SER A 38 5.58 10.19 -1.19
CA SER A 38 5.47 8.73 -1.37
C SER A 38 4.24 8.31 -2.19
N PHE A 39 3.41 9.25 -2.63
CA PHE A 39 2.22 8.98 -3.43
C PHE A 39 2.57 8.54 -4.85
N THR A 40 1.88 7.52 -5.34
CA THR A 40 1.95 7.10 -6.75
C THR A 40 0.80 7.72 -7.54
N LEU A 41 -0.35 7.92 -6.89
CA LEU A 41 -1.51 8.61 -7.44
C LEU A 41 -2.18 9.44 -6.35
N GLN A 42 -2.45 10.71 -6.63
CA GLN A 42 -3.22 11.59 -5.76
C GLN A 42 -4.41 12.17 -6.53
N ILE A 43 -5.62 11.89 -6.06
CA ILE A 43 -6.88 12.41 -6.61
C ILE A 43 -7.44 13.41 -5.61
N CYS A 44 -7.69 14.62 -6.10
CA CYS A 44 -7.92 15.78 -5.26
C CYS A 44 -9.15 16.59 -5.64
N ARG A 45 -9.95 16.97 -4.64
CA ARG A 45 -11.05 17.94 -4.80
C ARG A 45 -12.02 17.53 -5.92
N VAL A 46 -12.40 16.26 -5.93
CA VAL A 46 -13.34 15.69 -6.89
C VAL A 46 -14.63 15.35 -6.14
N GLU A 47 -15.79 15.68 -6.70
CA GLU A 47 -17.06 15.23 -6.12
C GLU A 47 -17.18 13.71 -6.24
N ASP A 48 -17.19 13.17 -7.46
CA ASP A 48 -17.36 11.73 -7.69
C ASP A 48 -16.23 11.15 -8.53
N VAL A 49 -15.62 10.06 -8.04
CA VAL A 49 -14.67 9.23 -8.79
C VAL A 49 -15.35 7.92 -9.17
N ILE A 50 -15.43 7.62 -10.47
CA ILE A 50 -15.99 6.36 -10.98
C ILE A 50 -14.87 5.54 -11.61
N VAL A 51 -14.66 4.31 -11.13
CA VAL A 51 -13.64 3.39 -11.64
C VAL A 51 -14.30 2.24 -12.39
N GLU A 52 -14.06 2.14 -13.70
CA GLU A 52 -14.57 1.07 -14.59
C GLU A 52 -13.47 0.18 -15.19
N GLY A 53 -12.22 0.37 -14.76
CA GLY A 53 -11.05 -0.42 -15.15
C GLY A 53 -10.04 -0.48 -14.00
N LEU A 54 -8.74 -0.63 -14.32
CA LEU A 54 -7.70 -0.77 -13.30
C LEU A 54 -7.05 0.57 -12.92
N VAL A 55 -7.04 0.87 -11.63
CA VAL A 55 -6.19 1.90 -11.02
C VAL A 55 -5.13 1.19 -10.18
N GLU A 56 -3.86 1.33 -10.56
CA GLU A 56 -2.73 0.68 -9.89
C GLU A 56 -1.75 1.72 -9.34
N GLY A 57 -1.27 1.52 -8.12
CA GLY A 57 -0.29 2.40 -7.47
C GLY A 57 0.34 1.74 -6.24
N SER A 58 1.37 2.35 -5.66
CA SER A 58 1.94 1.94 -4.37
C SER A 58 1.18 2.60 -3.22
N ILE A 59 0.97 3.92 -3.32
CA ILE A 59 0.12 4.71 -2.43
C ILE A 59 -0.87 5.50 -3.28
N ILE A 60 -2.15 5.14 -3.18
CA ILE A 60 -3.25 5.83 -3.86
C ILE A 60 -3.98 6.70 -2.84
N HIS A 61 -3.96 8.01 -3.03
CA HIS A 61 -4.50 8.98 -2.08
C HIS A 61 -5.71 9.72 -2.65
N PHE A 62 -6.84 9.59 -1.98
CA PHE A 62 -8.06 10.35 -2.24
C PHE A 62 -8.18 11.48 -1.22
N HIS A 63 -7.92 12.71 -1.65
CA HIS A 63 -7.95 13.90 -0.82
C HIS A 63 -9.17 14.78 -1.16
N TRP A 64 -10.05 14.98 -0.17
CA TRP A 64 -11.28 15.75 -0.34
C TRP A 64 -12.11 15.25 -1.51
N VAL A 65 -12.23 13.93 -1.60
CA VAL A 65 -13.14 13.27 -2.52
C VAL A 65 -14.42 12.97 -1.77
N ARG A 66 -15.57 13.29 -2.37
CA ARG A 66 -16.87 13.03 -1.72
C ARG A 66 -17.25 11.55 -1.87
N THR A 67 -17.23 11.03 -3.10
CA THR A 67 -17.60 9.63 -3.37
C THR A 67 -16.58 8.96 -4.27
N VAL A 68 -16.22 7.71 -3.94
CA VAL A 68 -15.48 6.81 -4.83
C VAL A 68 -16.38 5.61 -5.11
N VAL A 69 -16.72 5.38 -6.37
CA VAL A 69 -17.55 4.28 -6.83
C VAL A 69 -16.74 3.39 -7.75
N VAL A 70 -16.40 2.19 -7.27
CA VAL A 70 -15.78 1.15 -8.08
C VAL A 70 -16.89 0.31 -8.70
N LYS A 71 -17.00 0.32 -10.03
CA LYS A 71 -17.98 -0.50 -10.77
C LYS A 71 -17.53 -1.97 -10.79
N PRO A 72 -18.40 -2.93 -11.16
CA PRO A 72 -18.04 -4.34 -11.22
C PRO A 72 -16.85 -4.66 -12.16
N SER A 73 -16.61 -3.83 -13.19
CA SER A 73 -15.44 -3.95 -14.08
C SER A 73 -14.21 -3.20 -13.59
N GLY A 74 -14.34 -2.45 -12.48
CA GLY A 74 -13.29 -1.61 -11.92
C GLY A 74 -12.54 -2.29 -10.79
N GLU A 75 -11.27 -1.93 -10.64
CA GLU A 75 -10.40 -2.39 -9.57
C GLU A 75 -9.45 -1.24 -9.16
N ILE A 76 -9.25 -1.08 -7.85
CA ILE A 76 -8.20 -0.22 -7.31
C ILE A 76 -7.22 -1.13 -6.58
N SER A 77 -6.02 -1.30 -7.13
CA SER A 77 -4.97 -2.11 -6.55
C SER A 77 -3.83 -1.24 -6.05
N ALA A 78 -3.56 -1.33 -4.75
CA ALA A 78 -2.31 -0.88 -4.16
C ALA A 78 -1.30 -2.04 -3.95
N SER A 79 -1.68 -3.26 -4.35
CA SER A 79 -0.94 -4.48 -4.06
C SER A 79 -0.05 -4.81 -5.25
N GLY A 80 1.27 -4.63 -5.13
CA GLY A 80 2.23 -4.93 -6.21
C GLY A 80 3.31 -3.87 -6.44
N LEU A 81 3.04 -2.61 -6.07
CA LEU A 81 4.00 -1.51 -6.23
C LEU A 81 4.52 -0.95 -4.90
N GLY A 82 4.02 -1.47 -3.77
CA GLY A 82 4.48 -1.06 -2.45
C GLY A 82 5.74 -1.81 -1.99
N CYS A 83 5.79 -2.18 -0.73
CA CYS A 83 6.97 -2.73 -0.09
C CYS A 83 6.96 -4.26 -0.10
N ILE A 84 8.02 -4.86 -0.63
CA ILE A 84 8.32 -6.28 -0.42
C ILE A 84 8.92 -6.41 0.98
N GLY A 85 8.26 -7.16 1.86
CA GLY A 85 8.52 -7.05 3.30
C GLY A 85 8.20 -5.65 3.87
N GLY A 86 8.60 -5.40 5.12
CA GLY A 86 8.32 -4.15 5.85
C GLY A 86 7.90 -4.41 7.30
N LEU A 87 7.19 -3.45 7.91
CA LEU A 87 6.74 -3.52 9.32
C LEU A 87 5.80 -4.69 9.64
N GLY A 88 4.98 -5.11 8.68
CA GLY A 88 4.07 -6.24 8.77
C GLY A 88 4.62 -7.55 8.22
N ARG A 89 5.93 -7.65 8.03
CA ARG A 89 6.53 -8.88 7.52
C ARG A 89 6.27 -10.03 8.51
N GLY A 90 5.71 -11.13 8.01
CA GLY A 90 5.56 -12.36 8.78
C GLY A 90 6.80 -13.24 8.71
N GLU A 91 6.65 -14.46 9.20
CA GLU A 91 7.73 -15.44 9.15
C GLU A 91 8.06 -15.83 7.70
N VAL A 92 9.35 -16.07 7.43
CA VAL A 92 9.85 -16.52 6.13
C VAL A 92 10.64 -17.81 6.35
N LEU A 93 10.15 -18.92 5.81
CA LEU A 93 10.82 -20.21 5.91
C LEU A 93 11.99 -20.32 4.90
N PRO A 94 12.95 -21.24 5.14
CA PRO A 94 14.02 -21.53 4.18
C PRO A 94 13.53 -21.98 2.80
N SER A 95 12.31 -22.53 2.71
CA SER A 95 11.65 -22.90 1.46
C SER A 95 11.17 -21.69 0.65
N GLY A 96 11.27 -20.47 1.19
CA GLY A 96 10.77 -19.24 0.58
C GLY A 96 9.30 -18.94 0.89
N LEU A 97 8.58 -19.89 1.50
CA LEU A 97 7.20 -19.66 1.91
C LEU A 97 7.13 -18.63 3.03
N SER A 98 6.16 -17.72 2.94
CA SER A 98 6.07 -16.59 3.85
C SER A 98 4.65 -16.11 4.05
N SER A 99 4.43 -15.39 5.15
CA SER A 99 3.19 -14.66 5.41
C SER A 99 3.48 -13.17 5.66
N GLY A 100 2.44 -12.35 5.68
CA GLY A 100 2.51 -10.90 5.88
C GLY A 100 1.24 -10.39 6.54
N ALA A 101 1.26 -9.13 6.96
CA ALA A 101 0.14 -8.43 7.57
C ALA A 101 -0.30 -7.25 6.72
N GLY A 102 -1.62 -7.02 6.68
CA GLY A 102 -2.19 -5.78 6.20
C GLY A 102 -2.00 -4.64 7.20
N HIS A 103 -2.12 -3.40 6.74
CA HIS A 103 -2.04 -2.21 7.58
C HIS A 103 -3.14 -2.21 8.65
N GLY A 104 -2.79 -1.90 9.89
CA GLY A 104 -3.71 -1.82 11.02
C GLY A 104 -4.22 -3.17 11.56
N GLY A 105 -3.73 -4.29 11.03
CA GLY A 105 -4.21 -5.63 11.40
C GLY A 105 -3.08 -6.65 11.52
N ARG A 106 -3.35 -7.76 12.22
CA ARG A 106 -2.42 -8.89 12.26
C ARG A 106 -2.60 -9.73 11.00
N GLY A 107 -1.50 -10.21 10.44
CA GLY A 107 -1.48 -11.14 9.32
C GLY A 107 -2.04 -12.50 9.70
N GLY A 108 -2.60 -13.21 8.72
CA GLY A 108 -3.05 -14.58 8.92
C GLY A 108 -1.88 -15.54 9.08
N ASP A 109 -2.01 -16.47 10.03
CA ASP A 109 -1.10 -17.60 10.14
C ASP A 109 -1.45 -18.64 9.06
N THR A 110 -0.43 -19.25 8.45
CA THR A 110 -0.61 -20.21 7.33
C THR A 110 0.00 -21.56 7.69
N PHE A 111 -0.67 -22.64 7.31
CA PHE A 111 -0.13 -23.99 7.36
C PHE A 111 -0.02 -24.57 5.95
N TYR A 112 1.17 -25.03 5.58
CA TYR A 112 1.43 -25.64 4.28
C TYR A 112 2.42 -26.78 4.43
N ASP A 113 2.08 -27.95 3.90
CA ASP A 113 2.94 -29.15 3.90
C ASP A 113 3.54 -29.49 5.28
N GLY A 114 2.70 -29.47 6.32
CA GLY A 114 3.11 -29.73 7.72
C GLY A 114 3.91 -28.60 8.38
N SER A 115 4.25 -27.55 7.65
CA SER A 115 4.96 -26.37 8.16
C SER A 115 3.98 -25.28 8.59
N TYR A 116 4.19 -24.73 9.78
CA TYR A 116 3.48 -23.55 10.29
C TYR A 116 4.26 -22.28 9.98
N ILE A 117 3.55 -21.22 9.59
CA ILE A 117 4.14 -19.92 9.31
C ILE A 117 3.31 -18.87 10.01
N ALA A 118 3.93 -18.18 10.95
CA ALA A 118 3.29 -17.07 11.63
C ALA A 118 3.03 -15.91 10.66
N GLY A 119 1.82 -15.34 10.75
CA GLY A 119 1.45 -14.11 10.07
C GLY A 119 2.25 -12.91 10.55
N GLY A 120 2.22 -11.84 9.76
CA GLY A 120 2.83 -10.57 10.13
C GLY A 120 2.27 -9.99 11.43
N SER A 121 3.12 -9.33 12.21
CA SER A 121 2.69 -8.54 13.37
C SER A 121 1.82 -7.35 12.95
N VAL A 122 0.98 -6.87 13.87
CA VAL A 122 0.24 -5.62 13.70
C VAL A 122 1.23 -4.47 13.57
N TYR A 123 1.00 -3.62 12.57
CA TYR A 123 1.68 -2.35 12.35
C TYR A 123 0.66 -1.41 11.70
N GLY A 124 0.98 -0.13 11.60
CA GLY A 124 0.01 0.83 11.13
C GLY A 124 -0.89 1.33 12.23
N ASP A 125 -1.34 2.57 12.06
CA ASP A 125 -2.55 3.07 12.69
C ASP A 125 -3.57 3.23 11.57
N ALA A 126 -4.82 2.81 11.79
CA ALA A 126 -5.91 3.00 10.83
C ALA A 126 -6.07 4.49 10.46
N ASP A 127 -5.67 5.40 11.36
CA ASP A 127 -5.69 6.84 11.16
C ASP A 127 -4.37 7.40 10.57
N LEU A 128 -3.29 6.60 10.47
CA LEU A 128 -1.97 6.99 9.92
C LEU A 128 -1.62 6.15 8.68
N PRO A 129 -1.96 6.65 7.49
CA PRO A 129 -2.06 5.82 6.29
C PRO A 129 -0.75 5.63 5.51
N CYS A 130 0.37 6.11 6.06
CA CYS A 130 1.68 6.06 5.42
C CYS A 130 2.47 4.76 5.65
N GLN A 131 2.10 3.99 6.69
CA GLN A 131 2.94 2.89 7.17
C GLN A 131 2.62 1.71 6.28
N LEU A 132 3.37 1.52 5.20
CA LEU A 132 2.88 0.63 4.16
C LEU A 132 2.81 -0.83 4.59
N GLY A 133 1.68 -1.42 4.17
CA GLY A 133 1.56 -2.78 3.65
C GLY A 133 2.88 -3.54 3.58
N SER A 134 3.14 -4.52 4.44
CA SER A 134 4.24 -5.45 4.14
C SER A 134 3.68 -6.64 3.41
N GLY A 135 4.05 -6.75 2.14
CA GLY A 135 3.82 -8.00 1.45
C GLY A 135 4.67 -9.11 2.06
N SER A 136 4.29 -10.36 1.80
CA SER A 136 4.96 -11.54 2.34
C SER A 136 6.30 -11.79 1.64
N GLY A 137 7.30 -12.23 2.41
CA GLY A 137 8.56 -12.73 1.86
C GLY A 137 9.74 -11.80 2.04
N ASN A 138 10.70 -11.90 1.12
CA ASN A 138 11.97 -11.19 1.09
C ASN A 138 12.27 -10.82 -0.36
N ASP A 139 12.80 -9.62 -0.62
CA ASP A 139 13.27 -9.11 -1.91
C ASP A 139 14.19 -10.10 -2.69
N SER A 140 14.83 -11.03 -1.99
CA SER A 140 15.67 -12.08 -2.58
C SER A 140 14.88 -13.28 -3.13
N LEU A 141 13.57 -13.37 -2.87
CA LEU A 141 12.71 -14.47 -3.29
C LEU A 141 11.86 -14.05 -4.50
N PRO A 142 11.75 -14.90 -5.54
CA PRO A 142 11.02 -14.55 -6.76
C PRO A 142 9.51 -14.38 -6.57
N ASP A 143 8.92 -15.03 -5.57
CA ASP A 143 7.47 -14.99 -5.28
C ASP A 143 7.13 -14.08 -4.09
N ALA A 144 7.99 -13.10 -3.79
CA ALA A 144 7.73 -12.16 -2.72
C ALA A 144 6.62 -11.18 -3.14
N ALA A 145 5.62 -11.03 -2.28
CA ALA A 145 4.54 -10.09 -2.50
C ALA A 145 4.94 -8.70 -2.00
N ALA A 146 4.48 -7.65 -2.69
CA ALA A 146 4.61 -6.26 -2.25
C ALA A 146 3.28 -5.74 -1.69
N GLY A 147 3.31 -5.00 -0.59
CA GLY A 147 2.13 -4.37 0.02
C GLY A 147 2.17 -2.85 -0.11
N GLY A 148 1.11 -2.25 -0.65
CA GLY A 148 0.94 -0.80 -0.69
C GLY A 148 -0.18 -0.32 0.25
N GLY A 149 -0.71 0.86 -0.03
CA GLY A 149 -1.79 1.46 0.76
C GLY A 149 -2.74 2.31 -0.07
N ILE A 150 -4.02 2.29 0.30
CA ILE A 150 -5.03 3.24 -0.20
C ILE A 150 -5.39 4.15 0.97
N ILE A 151 -5.31 5.46 0.74
CA ILE A 151 -5.50 6.50 1.75
C ILE A 151 -6.72 7.32 1.35
N GLY A 152 -7.75 7.37 2.20
CA GLY A 152 -8.96 8.14 1.91
C GLY A 152 -9.33 9.08 3.04
N LYS A 153 -9.36 10.39 2.76
CA LYS A 153 -10.09 11.36 3.59
C LYS A 153 -11.37 11.73 2.86
N LEU A 154 -12.39 10.88 3.04
CA LEU A 154 -13.72 11.08 2.47
C LEU A 154 -14.43 12.22 3.21
N PHE A 155 -15.15 13.06 2.45
CA PHE A 155 -15.83 14.24 3.00
C PHE A 155 -16.99 13.88 3.95
N GLU A 156 -17.41 12.61 4.00
CA GLU A 156 -18.36 12.11 4.99
C GLU A 156 -17.88 10.78 5.59
N ARG A 157 -17.90 10.71 6.94
CA ARG A 157 -17.64 9.50 7.72
C ARG A 157 -18.73 8.46 7.45
N ASN A 158 -18.59 7.67 6.40
CA ASN A 158 -19.20 6.36 6.33
C ASN A 158 -18.08 5.37 6.04
N LYS A 159 -17.69 4.64 7.09
CA LYS A 159 -16.66 3.59 7.07
C LYS A 159 -17.01 2.54 6.00
N PHE A 160 -15.98 2.07 5.30
CA PHE A 160 -15.98 0.78 4.60
C PHE A 160 -16.10 -0.37 5.60
#